data_AF-A0A327JTU7-F1
#
_entry.id   AF-A0A327JTU7-F1
#
_cell.length_a   1.000
_cell.length_b   1.000
_cell.length_c   1.000
_cell.angle_alpha   90.00
_cell.angle_beta   90.00
_cell.angle_gamma   90.00
#
_symmetry.space_group_name_H-M   'P 1'
#
loop_
_entity.id
_entity.type
_entity.pdbx_description
1 polymer ?
#
loop_
_entity_poly.entity_id
_entity_poly.type
_entity_poly.pdbx_seq_one_letter_code
_entity_poly.pdbx_strand_id
1 'polypeptide(L)' 'MRIVGGRLRGRVLAGPRSAAIRPTADRLRESLFNILVHAYGDPVA' A
#
# COMPACT_ATOMS: atom_id res chain seq x y z
N MET A 1 -1.54 -9.62 -1.09
CA MET A 1 -1.50 -8.15 -0.90
C MET A 1 -2.11 -7.82 0.46
N ARG A 2 -1.55 -6.88 1.23
CA ARG A 2 -2.15 -6.39 2.49
C ARG A 2 -2.07 -4.87 2.60
N ILE A 3 -2.95 -4.25 3.36
CA ILE A 3 -2.89 -2.80 3.63
C ILE A 3 -1.69 -2.49 4.53
N VAL A 4 -0.84 -1.53 4.13
CA VAL A 4 0.47 -1.26 4.77
C VAL A 4 0.41 -0.22 5.90
N GLY A 5 -0.59 0.66 5.91
CA GLY A 5 -0.71 1.75 6.89
C GLY A 5 -2.15 2.25 7.06
N GLY A 6 -2.33 3.26 7.92
CA GLY A 6 -3.62 3.88 8.22
C GLY A 6 -4.58 2.98 9.02
N ARG A 7 -5.86 3.37 9.06
CA ARG A 7 -6.93 2.74 9.87
C ARG A 7 -7.12 1.23 9.62
N LEU A 8 -6.82 0.75 8.42
CA LEU A 8 -7.03 -0.65 8.03
C LEU A 8 -5.73 -1.45 7.90
N ARG A 9 -4.63 -0.96 8.48
CA ARG A 9 -3.31 -1.60 8.44
C ARG A 9 -3.40 -3.09 8.81
N GLY A 10 -2.70 -3.93 8.06
CA GLY A 10 -2.63 -5.37 8.28
C GLY A 10 -3.74 -6.18 7.59
N ARG A 11 -4.82 -5.55 7.13
CA ARG A 11 -5.90 -6.24 6.42
C ARG A 11 -5.41 -6.87 5.12
N VAL A 12 -5.66 -8.18 4.96
CA VAL A 12 -5.34 -8.93 3.74
C VAL A 12 -6.38 -8.62 2.66
N LEU A 13 -5.91 -8.44 1.43
CA LEU A 13 -6.73 -8.25 0.24
C LEU A 13 -6.67 -9.50 -0.64
N ALA A 14 -7.79 -9.86 -1.25
CA ALA A 14 -7.83 -10.90 -2.26
C ALA A 14 -6.90 -10.51 -3.42
N GLY A 15 -5.95 -11.39 -3.73
CA GLY A 15 -4.99 -11.19 -4.80
C GLY A 15 -5.37 -11.97 -6.06
N PRO A 16 -4.70 -11.69 -7.19
CA PRO A 16 -4.76 -12.56 -8.35
C PRO A 16 -4.41 -14.00 -7.97
N ARG A 17 -5.13 -14.96 -8.55
CA ARG A 17 -4.90 -16.40 -8.32
C ARG A 17 -3.66 -16.94 -9.02
N SER A 18 -3.18 -16.23 -10.05
CA SER A 18 -2.01 -16.59 -10.85
C SER A 18 -0.83 -15.66 -10.57
N ALA A 19 0.39 -16.15 -10.84
CA ALA A 19 1.63 -15.38 -10.73
C ALA A 19 1.98 -14.61 -12.03
N ALA A 20 1.03 -14.45 -12.95
CA ALA A 20 1.26 -13.83 -14.26
C ALA A 20 1.54 -12.32 -14.19
N ILE A 21 1.30 -11.69 -13.03
CA ILE A 21 1.50 -10.25 -12.81
C ILE A 21 2.58 -10.07 -11.75
N ARG A 22 3.53 -9.16 -12.03
CA ARG A 22 4.58 -8.80 -11.07
C ARG A 22 3.94 -8.22 -9.79
N PRO A 23 4.22 -8.78 -8.61
CA PRO A 23 3.73 -8.22 -7.36
C PRO A 23 4.48 -6.94 -7.00
N THR A 24 3.78 -5.99 -6.38
CA THR A 24 4.40 -4.82 -5.76
C THR A 24 4.87 -5.18 -4.35
N ALA A 25 6.16 -4.96 -4.06
CA ALA A 25 6.71 -5.19 -2.73
C ALA A 25 6.08 -4.26 -1.68
N ASP A 26 5.94 -4.75 -0.45
CA ASP A 26 5.40 -3.96 0.68
C ASP A 26 6.18 -2.67 0.88
N ARG A 27 7.52 -2.75 0.86
CA ARG A 27 8.42 -1.61 1.02
C ARG A 27 8.21 -0.55 -0.07
N LEU A 28 7.97 -0.95 -1.32
CA LEU A 28 7.71 0.00 -2.41
C LEU A 28 6.42 0.78 -2.17
N ARG A 29 5.38 0.10 -1.68
CA ARG A 29 4.10 0.74 -1.35
C ARG A 29 4.27 1.70 -0.18
N GLU A 30 4.98 1.30 0.86
CA GLU A 30 5.32 2.16 2.00
C GLU A 30 6.10 3.41 1.57
N SER A 31 7.17 3.25 0.78
CA SER A 31 7.94 4.38 0.26
C SER A 31 7.09 5.35 -0.56
N LEU A 32 6.19 4.84 -1.41
CA LEU A 32 5.30 5.69 -2.20
C LEU A 32 4.36 6.51 -1.31
N PHE A 33 3.73 5.88 -0.31
CA PHE A 33 2.84 6.60 0.60
C PHE A 33 3.58 7.61 1.48
N ASN A 34 4.83 7.31 1.89
CA ASN A 34 5.67 8.29 2.59
C ASN A 34 5.94 9.52 1.71
N ILE A 35 6.24 9.33 0.42
CA ILE A 35 6.41 10.45 -0.52
C ILE A 35 5.12 11.28 -0.61
N LEU A 36 3.96 10.63 -0.77
CA LEU A 36 2.69 11.32 -0.94
C LEU A 36 2.31 12.14 0.30
N VAL A 37 2.45 11.59 1.50
CA VAL A 37 2.08 12.32 2.74
C VAL A 37 3.02 13.48 3.02
N HIS A 38 4.31 13.36 2.70
CA HIS A 38 5.25 14.46 2.89
C HIS A 38 5.11 15.55 1.82
N ALA A 39 4.67 15.21 0.61
CA ALA A 39 4.47 16.17 -0.46
C ALA A 39 3.12 16.91 -0.37
N TYR A 40 2.07 16.25 0.08
CA TYR A 40 0.69 16.77 -0.02
C TYR A 40 -0.09 16.77 1.31
N GLY A 41 0.48 16.26 2.40
CA GLY A 41 -0.22 16.11 3.68
C GLY A 41 -1.18 14.91 3.70
N ASP A 42 -2.00 14.82 4.74
CA ASP A 42 -3.07 13.81 4.85
C ASP A 42 -4.37 14.38 4.24
N PRO A 43 -4.88 13.80 3.14
CA PRO A 43 -6.10 14.31 2.48
C PRO A 43 -7.39 13.97 3.24
N VAL A 44 -7.32 13.20 4.33
CA VAL A 44 -8.48 12.71 5.09
C VAL A 44 -8.46 13.17 6.55
N ALA A 45 -7.53 14.07 6.90
CA ALA A 45 -7.44 14.71 8.20
C ALA A 45 -8.54 15.76 8.43
#